data_AF-A0A2N2YI75-F1
#
_entry.id   AF-A0A2N2YI75-F1
#
_cell.length_a   1.000
_cell.length_b   1.000
_cell.length_c   1.000
_cell.angle_alpha   90.00
_cell.angle_beta   90.00
_cell.angle_gamma   90.00
#
_symmetry.space_group_name_H-M   'P 1'
#
loop_
_entity.id
_entity.type
_entity.pdbx_description
1 polymer ?
#
loop_
_entity_poly.entity_id
_entity_poly.type
_entity_poly.pdbx_seq_one_letter_code
_entity_poly.pdbx_strand_id
1 'polypeptide(L)'
;DNLFRDWRYEKSNDKNASFVLNHKKYSGSILLAGKNFGCGSSREHAAWAIYDYGFRVVVSSYFADIFKNNALNNGLLPIQISAEEFEVLMKEVSNDPKTIFEVDLEEQSLKIPAKNMLISFEINSYKKECLLHGYDDFLYLQNMLSEIEKYEQDRVAAF
;
A
#
# COMPACT_ATOMS: atom_id res chain seq x y z
N ASP A 1 13.21 6.33 -10.54
CA ASP A 1 14.52 5.68 -10.26
C ASP A 1 15.14 5.86 -8.86
N ASN A 2 14.53 6.59 -7.93
CA ASN A 2 15.16 6.86 -6.62
C ASN A 2 14.71 5.95 -5.47
N LEU A 3 13.72 5.07 -5.69
CA LEU A 3 13.29 4.11 -4.68
C LEU A 3 14.46 3.21 -4.25
N PHE A 4 14.73 3.11 -2.95
CA PHE A 4 15.83 2.34 -2.34
C PHE A 4 17.20 2.58 -3.00
N ARG A 5 17.49 3.83 -3.42
CA ARG A 5 18.66 4.16 -4.23
C ARG A 5 19.98 3.63 -3.63
N ASP A 6 20.21 3.88 -2.35
CA ASP A 6 21.46 3.50 -1.65
C ASP A 6 21.63 1.98 -1.52
N TRP A 7 20.55 1.21 -1.65
CA TRP A 7 20.61 -0.26 -1.65
C TRP A 7 20.65 -0.83 -3.07
N ARG A 8 20.01 -0.17 -4.03
CA ARG A 8 19.93 -0.61 -5.42
C ARG A 8 21.17 -0.28 -6.23
N TYR A 9 21.93 0.73 -5.85
CA TYR A 9 23.06 1.21 -6.64
C TYR A 9 24.31 1.37 -5.78
N GLU A 10 25.44 0.97 -6.33
CA GLU A 10 26.76 1.27 -5.78
C GLU A 10 27.11 2.76 -6.02
N LYS A 11 28.18 3.24 -5.38
CA LYS A 11 28.66 4.63 -5.59
C LYS A 11 29.05 4.93 -7.05
N SER A 12 29.40 3.90 -7.83
CA SER A 12 29.65 3.99 -9.27
C SER A 12 28.39 4.12 -10.12
N ASN A 13 27.19 4.10 -9.52
CA ASN A 13 25.87 3.97 -10.15
C ASN A 13 25.59 2.60 -10.81
N ASP A 14 26.42 1.60 -10.59
CA ASP A 14 26.12 0.23 -11.01
C ASP A 14 25.06 -0.40 -10.12
N LYS A 15 24.22 -1.29 -10.68
CA LYS A 15 23.19 -2.00 -9.90
C LYS A 15 23.84 -2.97 -8.93
N ASN A 16 23.52 -2.84 -7.64
CA ASN A 16 23.93 -3.80 -6.63
C ASN A 16 23.19 -5.13 -6.85
N ALA A 17 23.92 -6.16 -7.30
CA ALA A 17 23.38 -7.47 -7.59
C ALA A 17 22.98 -8.27 -6.35
N SER A 18 23.26 -7.80 -5.13
CA SER A 18 22.77 -8.45 -3.89
C SER A 18 21.36 -8.00 -3.50
N PHE A 19 20.90 -6.85 -4.00
CA PHE A 19 19.63 -6.28 -3.60
C PHE A 19 18.45 -6.90 -4.36
N VAL A 20 17.41 -7.26 -3.59
CA VAL A 20 16.25 -8.05 -4.03
C VAL A 20 15.55 -7.50 -5.28
N LEU A 21 15.35 -6.18 -5.38
CA LEU A 21 14.65 -5.56 -6.51
C LEU A 21 15.49 -5.50 -7.80
N ASN A 22 16.79 -5.76 -7.71
CA ASN A 22 17.64 -5.86 -8.91
C ASN A 22 17.68 -7.30 -9.44
N HIS A 23 17.15 -8.28 -8.70
CA HIS A 23 17.12 -9.66 -9.14
C HIS A 23 15.92 -9.91 -10.05
N LYS A 24 16.17 -10.54 -11.21
CA LYS A 24 15.09 -10.94 -12.15
C LYS A 24 14.14 -12.02 -11.59
N LYS A 25 14.49 -12.66 -10.48
CA LYS A 25 13.65 -13.71 -9.85
C LYS A 25 12.39 -13.15 -9.18
N TYR A 26 12.40 -11.87 -8.80
CA TYR A 26 11.26 -11.21 -8.19
C TYR A 26 10.66 -10.21 -9.16
N SER A 27 9.33 -10.17 -9.20
CA SER A 27 8.56 -9.25 -10.02
C SER A 27 7.17 -9.07 -9.43
N GLY A 28 6.44 -8.06 -9.87
CA GLY A 28 5.08 -7.80 -9.43
C GLY A 28 4.91 -6.41 -8.83
N SER A 29 3.71 -6.16 -8.32
CA SER A 29 3.25 -4.86 -7.80
C SER A 29 3.01 -4.86 -6.29
N ILE A 30 3.36 -5.94 -5.60
CA ILE A 30 3.19 -6.09 -4.14
C ILE A 30 4.57 -6.13 -3.49
N LEU A 31 4.80 -5.22 -2.54
CA LEU A 31 6.03 -5.15 -1.75
C LEU A 31 5.80 -5.76 -0.37
N LEU A 32 6.51 -6.84 -0.04
CA LEU A 32 6.60 -7.33 1.34
C LEU A 32 7.72 -6.57 2.05
N ALA A 33 7.38 -5.77 3.05
CA ALA A 33 8.31 -4.96 3.81
C ALA A 33 8.30 -5.36 5.28
N GLY A 34 9.49 -5.63 5.85
CA GLY A 34 9.62 -6.00 7.25
C GLY A 34 9.13 -4.92 8.22
N LYS A 35 9.24 -5.19 9.52
CA LYS A 35 8.81 -4.29 10.60
C LYS A 35 9.37 -2.87 10.47
N ASN A 36 8.65 -1.89 11.01
CA ASN A 36 9.05 -0.46 11.02
C ASN A 36 9.16 0.16 9.62
N PHE A 37 8.32 -0.26 8.67
CA PHE A 37 8.33 0.32 7.34
C PHE A 37 7.77 1.75 7.34
N GLY A 38 8.45 2.65 6.62
CA GLY A 38 8.07 4.06 6.55
C GLY A 38 8.38 4.87 7.82
N CYS A 39 9.13 4.31 8.78
CA CYS A 39 9.58 5.05 9.95
C CYS A 39 10.60 6.14 9.59
N GLY A 40 10.59 7.22 10.36
CA GLY A 40 11.49 8.36 10.21
C GLY A 40 10.77 9.67 9.96
N SER A 41 11.43 10.60 9.28
CA SER A 41 10.84 11.91 8.95
C SER A 41 9.66 11.76 7.99
N SER A 42 8.60 12.53 8.21
CA SER A 42 7.47 12.67 7.28
C SER A 42 7.96 13.12 5.90
N ARG A 43 7.97 12.21 4.93
CA ARG A 43 8.36 12.49 3.55
C ARG A 43 7.39 11.82 2.60
N GLU A 44 6.45 12.59 2.08
CA GLU A 44 5.47 12.10 1.10
C GLU A 44 6.13 11.51 -0.15
N HIS A 45 7.26 12.09 -0.59
CA HIS A 45 8.10 11.57 -1.66
C HIS A 45 8.48 10.08 -1.51
N ALA A 46 8.49 9.52 -0.29
CA ALA A 46 8.72 8.09 -0.08
C ALA A 46 7.56 7.25 -0.65
N ALA A 47 6.31 7.68 -0.47
CA ALA A 47 5.14 7.03 -1.05
C ALA A 47 5.15 7.13 -2.57
N TRP A 48 5.46 8.32 -3.12
CA TRP A 48 5.60 8.52 -4.57
C TRP A 48 6.66 7.60 -5.17
N ALA A 49 7.84 7.52 -4.54
CA ALA A 49 8.91 6.67 -5.06
C ALA A 49 8.51 5.19 -5.14
N ILE A 50 7.68 4.70 -4.20
CA ILE A 50 7.15 3.33 -4.22
C ILE A 50 6.10 3.17 -5.32
N TYR A 51 5.15 4.10 -5.41
CA TYR A 51 4.08 4.06 -6.39
C TYR A 51 4.60 4.18 -7.84
N ASP A 52 5.48 5.14 -8.10
CA ASP A 52 6.11 5.41 -9.40
C ASP A 52 7.01 4.27 -9.85
N TYR A 53 7.57 3.50 -8.90
CA TYR A 53 8.32 2.29 -9.23
C TYR A 53 7.42 1.19 -9.81
N GLY A 54 6.11 1.25 -9.55
CA GLY A 54 5.12 0.28 -10.02
C GLY A 54 4.48 -0.56 -8.93
N PHE A 55 4.82 -0.33 -7.65
CA PHE A 55 4.11 -0.97 -6.55
C PHE A 55 2.71 -0.36 -6.38
N ARG A 56 1.75 -1.19 -6.02
CA ARG A 56 0.36 -0.80 -5.72
C ARG A 56 -0.04 -1.16 -4.30
N VAL A 57 0.63 -2.16 -3.73
CA VAL A 57 0.39 -2.63 -2.36
C VAL A 57 1.72 -2.76 -1.63
N VAL A 58 1.76 -2.35 -0.37
CA VAL A 58 2.83 -2.68 0.56
C VAL A 58 2.22 -3.48 1.70
N VAL A 59 2.78 -4.65 1.99
CA VAL A 59 2.38 -5.49 3.12
C VAL A 59 3.47 -5.41 4.18
N SER A 60 3.09 -5.14 5.43
CA SER A 60 4.01 -5.15 6.56
C SER A 60 3.30 -5.55 7.85
N SER A 61 4.06 -5.95 8.85
CA SER A 61 3.54 -6.11 10.21
C SER A 61 3.35 -4.78 10.95
N TYR A 62 3.96 -3.69 10.44
CA TYR A 62 3.86 -2.37 11.04
C TYR A 62 4.16 -1.25 10.04
N PHE A 63 3.37 -0.18 10.09
CA PHE A 63 3.65 1.08 9.39
C PHE A 63 3.71 2.24 10.38
N ALA A 64 4.60 3.20 10.11
CA ALA A 64 4.49 4.51 10.75
C ALA A 64 3.22 5.23 10.25
N ASP A 65 2.45 5.81 11.17
CA ASP A 65 1.13 6.41 10.88
C ASP A 65 1.18 7.45 9.75
N ILE A 66 2.20 8.31 9.77
CA ILE A 66 2.40 9.35 8.77
C ILE A 66 2.64 8.73 7.39
N PHE A 67 3.50 7.71 7.29
CA PHE A 67 3.74 7.03 6.04
C PHE A 67 2.49 6.32 5.54
N LYS A 68 1.73 5.66 6.43
CA LYS A 68 0.48 4.96 6.10
C LYS A 68 -0.53 5.93 5.45
N ASN A 69 -0.69 7.13 6.02
CA ASN A 69 -1.57 8.15 5.45
C ASN A 69 -1.07 8.68 4.10
N ASN A 70 0.23 8.97 3.98
CA ASN A 70 0.81 9.41 2.71
C ASN A 70 0.67 8.35 1.62
N ALA A 71 0.82 7.06 1.94
CA ALA A 71 0.62 5.96 1.01
C ALA A 71 -0.83 5.97 0.48
N LEU A 72 -1.82 6.01 1.36
CA LEU A 72 -3.23 6.03 1.00
C LEU A 72 -3.61 7.23 0.12
N ASN A 73 -3.09 8.42 0.45
CA ASN A 73 -3.32 9.64 -0.34
C ASN A 73 -2.74 9.57 -1.76
N ASN A 74 -1.78 8.69 -1.98
CA ASN A 74 -1.04 8.57 -3.24
C ASN A 74 -1.35 7.25 -3.98
N GLY A 75 -2.51 6.65 -3.71
CA GLY A 75 -2.96 5.44 -4.42
C GLY A 75 -2.20 4.16 -4.05
N LEU A 76 -1.36 4.19 -3.01
CA LEU A 76 -0.60 3.04 -2.53
C LEU A 76 -1.34 2.42 -1.34
N LEU A 77 -1.69 1.15 -1.42
CA LEU A 77 -2.42 0.45 -0.36
C LEU A 77 -1.45 -0.17 0.67
N PRO A 78 -1.36 0.35 1.91
CA PRO A 78 -0.67 -0.32 3.00
C PRO A 78 -1.58 -1.37 3.66
N ILE A 79 -1.19 -2.65 3.56
CA ILE A 79 -1.84 -3.78 4.23
C ILE A 79 -1.03 -4.13 5.47
N GLN A 80 -1.61 -3.87 6.64
CA GLN A 80 -1.00 -4.22 7.92
C GLN A 80 -1.56 -5.55 8.42
N ILE A 81 -0.69 -6.52 8.69
CA ILE A 81 -1.04 -7.87 9.16
C ILE A 81 -0.28 -8.20 10.45
N SER A 82 -0.57 -9.35 11.07
CA SER A 82 0.22 -9.81 12.23
C SER A 82 1.66 -10.16 11.84
N ALA A 83 2.56 -10.17 12.82
CA ALA A 83 3.95 -10.58 12.57
C ALA A 83 4.05 -12.05 12.15
N GLU A 84 3.18 -12.89 12.72
CA GLU A 84 3.07 -14.31 12.43
C GLU A 84 2.64 -14.55 10.97
N GLU A 85 1.61 -13.86 10.50
CA GLU A 85 1.18 -13.93 9.10
C GLU A 85 2.27 -13.42 8.15
N PHE A 86 2.92 -12.31 8.50
CA PHE A 86 4.00 -11.75 7.69
C PHE A 86 5.17 -12.71 7.51
N GLU A 87 5.58 -13.40 8.57
CA GLU A 87 6.62 -14.43 8.51
C GLU A 87 6.22 -15.62 7.63
N VAL A 88 4.94 -16.01 7.64
CA VAL A 88 4.42 -17.02 6.70
C VAL A 88 4.54 -16.53 5.26
N LEU A 89 4.14 -15.29 4.96
CA LEU A 89 4.25 -14.72 3.60
C LEU A 89 5.70 -14.70 3.11
N MET A 90 6.62 -14.27 3.97
CA MET A 90 8.05 -14.20 3.64
C MET A 90 8.63 -15.58 3.34
N LYS A 91 8.23 -16.62 4.09
CA LYS A 91 8.65 -18.01 3.82
C LYS A 91 8.10 -18.52 2.50
N GLU A 92 6.85 -18.25 2.19
CA GLU A 92 6.23 -18.65 0.91
C GLU A 92 6.97 -18.04 -0.29
N VAL A 93 7.24 -16.73 -0.27
CA VAL A 93 8.00 -16.05 -1.35
C VAL A 93 9.45 -16.51 -1.43
N SER A 94 10.06 -16.85 -0.30
CA SER A 94 11.44 -17.35 -0.27
C SER A 94 11.55 -18.76 -0.86
N ASN A 95 10.55 -19.61 -0.62
CA ASN A 95 10.48 -20.96 -1.16
C ASN A 95 10.10 -20.98 -2.65
N ASP A 96 9.13 -20.15 -3.04
CA ASP A 96 8.71 -19.97 -4.43
C ASP A 96 8.55 -18.47 -4.78
N PRO A 97 9.58 -17.86 -5.40
CA PRO A 97 9.52 -16.47 -5.86
C PRO A 97 8.43 -16.16 -6.88
N LYS A 98 7.80 -17.18 -7.48
CA LYS A 98 6.69 -17.02 -8.42
C LYS A 98 5.32 -17.10 -7.76
N THR A 99 5.27 -17.20 -6.43
CA THR A 99 4.02 -17.17 -5.65
C THR A 99 3.18 -15.97 -6.05
N ILE A 100 1.93 -16.23 -6.43
CA ILE A 100 0.97 -15.21 -6.83
C ILE A 100 0.17 -14.79 -5.60
N PHE A 101 0.12 -13.48 -5.39
CA PHE A 101 -0.69 -12.84 -4.37
C PHE A 101 -1.82 -12.09 -5.06
N GLU A 102 -3.03 -12.25 -4.54
CA GLU A 102 -4.20 -11.50 -4.99
C GLU A 102 -4.68 -10.61 -3.85
N VAL A 103 -4.89 -9.33 -4.16
CA VAL A 103 -5.42 -8.36 -3.20
C VAL A 103 -6.77 -7.91 -3.72
N ASP A 104 -7.78 -8.12 -2.90
CA ASP A 104 -9.14 -7.63 -3.13
C ASP A 104 -9.43 -6.53 -2.11
N LEU A 105 -9.54 -5.30 -2.59
CA LEU A 105 -9.82 -4.15 -1.72
C LEU A 105 -11.29 -4.11 -1.29
N GLU A 106 -12.21 -4.58 -2.14
CA GLU A 106 -13.64 -4.58 -1.85
C GLU A 106 -13.95 -5.58 -0.72
N GLU A 107 -13.40 -6.79 -0.83
CA GLU A 107 -13.49 -7.85 0.19
C GLU A 107 -12.43 -7.72 1.31
N GLN A 108 -11.54 -6.72 1.21
CA GLN A 108 -10.46 -6.45 2.17
C GLN A 108 -9.63 -7.71 2.49
N SER A 109 -9.23 -8.43 1.44
CA SER A 109 -8.54 -9.73 1.56
C SER A 109 -7.26 -9.80 0.74
N LEU A 110 -6.24 -10.46 1.31
CA LEU A 110 -5.00 -10.86 0.68
C LEU A 110 -4.97 -12.39 0.58
N LYS A 111 -4.88 -12.92 -0.63
CA LYS A 111 -4.97 -14.36 -0.92
C LYS A 111 -3.68 -14.88 -1.54
N ILE A 112 -3.37 -16.14 -1.23
CA ILE A 112 -2.41 -16.96 -1.99
C ILE A 112 -3.19 -18.16 -2.53
N PRO A 113 -3.71 -18.09 -3.77
CA PRO A 113 -4.60 -19.12 -4.32
C PRO A 113 -4.00 -20.53 -4.30
N ALA A 114 -2.71 -20.65 -4.62
CA ALA A 114 -1.99 -21.93 -4.64
C ALA A 114 -1.90 -22.64 -3.28
N LYS A 115 -2.15 -21.91 -2.18
CA LYS A 115 -2.07 -22.43 -0.80
C LYS A 115 -3.41 -22.39 -0.07
N ASN A 116 -4.49 -21.96 -0.73
CA ASN A 116 -5.80 -21.74 -0.12
C ASN A 116 -5.70 -20.89 1.16
N MET A 117 -4.79 -19.91 1.14
CA MET A 117 -4.51 -19.03 2.28
C MET A 117 -5.20 -17.69 2.04
N LEU A 118 -5.87 -17.18 3.08
CA LEU A 118 -6.61 -15.93 3.07
C LEU A 118 -6.28 -15.17 4.35
N ILE A 119 -5.88 -13.91 4.20
CA ILE A 119 -5.66 -12.97 5.29
C ILE A 119 -6.62 -11.80 5.07
N SER A 120 -7.38 -11.44 6.10
CA SER A 120 -8.19 -10.22 6.09
C SER A 120 -7.37 -9.04 6.58
N PHE A 121 -7.62 -7.86 6.05
CA PHE A 121 -6.97 -6.62 6.51
C PHE A 121 -8.00 -5.51 6.71
N GLU A 122 -7.63 -4.51 7.50
CA GLU A 122 -8.48 -3.36 7.76
C GLU A 122 -7.99 -2.11 7.02
N ILE A 123 -8.94 -1.32 6.53
CA ILE A 123 -8.72 0.00 5.97
C ILE A 123 -9.91 0.89 6.33
N ASN A 124 -9.63 2.17 6.59
CA ASN A 124 -10.66 3.16 6.82
C ASN A 124 -11.58 3.29 5.59
N SER A 125 -12.90 3.30 5.81
CA SER A 125 -13.91 3.29 4.73
C SER A 125 -13.75 4.45 3.74
N TYR A 126 -13.45 5.67 4.21
CA TYR A 126 -13.21 6.81 3.33
C TYR A 126 -12.02 6.57 2.40
N LYS A 127 -10.89 6.09 2.94
CA LYS A 127 -9.71 5.79 2.12
C LYS A 127 -9.91 4.57 1.22
N LYS A 128 -10.73 3.60 1.62
CA LYS A 128 -11.16 2.49 0.76
C LYS A 128 -11.90 3.02 -0.47
N GLU A 129 -12.91 3.86 -0.27
CA GLU A 129 -13.68 4.48 -1.37
C GLU A 129 -12.79 5.28 -2.33
N CYS A 130 -11.86 6.07 -1.78
CA CYS A 130 -10.90 6.81 -2.58
C CYS A 130 -10.05 5.90 -3.47
N LEU A 131 -9.53 4.80 -2.92
CA LEU A 131 -8.72 3.85 -3.68
C LEU A 131 -9.51 3.05 -4.71
N LEU A 132 -10.75 2.66 -4.40
CA LEU A 132 -11.61 1.91 -5.34
C LEU A 132 -11.95 2.74 -6.58
N HIS A 133 -12.20 4.02 -6.41
CA HIS A 133 -12.64 4.89 -7.49
C HIS A 133 -11.54 5.80 -8.06
N GLY A 134 -10.35 5.79 -7.45
CA GLY A 134 -9.25 6.69 -7.82
C GLY A 134 -9.54 8.15 -7.46
N TYR A 135 -10.31 8.40 -6.41
CA TYR A 135 -10.60 9.75 -5.94
C TYR A 135 -9.45 10.31 -5.13
N ASP A 136 -9.16 11.59 -5.33
CA ASP A 136 -8.48 12.40 -4.33
C ASP A 136 -9.50 13.01 -3.35
N ASP A 137 -9.00 13.68 -2.30
CA ASP A 137 -9.85 14.26 -1.27
C ASP A 137 -10.84 15.29 -1.85
N PHE A 138 -10.47 15.99 -2.94
CA PHE A 138 -11.33 16.97 -3.59
C PHE A 138 -12.47 16.30 -4.36
N LEU A 139 -12.16 15.29 -5.18
CA LEU A 139 -13.13 14.56 -5.97
C LEU A 139 -14.09 13.77 -5.08
N TYR A 140 -13.61 13.24 -3.96
CA TYR A 140 -14.48 12.63 -2.96
C TYR A 140 -15.52 13.63 -2.42
N LEU A 141 -15.09 14.83 -2.01
CA LEU A 141 -16.01 15.87 -1.56
C LEU A 141 -16.99 16.29 -2.65
N GLN A 142 -16.54 16.38 -3.90
CA GLN A 142 -17.40 16.66 -5.05
C GLN A 142 -18.49 15.59 -5.22
N ASN A 143 -18.17 14.31 -5.02
CA ASN A 143 -19.14 13.22 -5.08
C ASN A 143 -20.14 13.23 -3.91
N MET A 144 -19.83 13.91 -2.81
CA MET A 144 -20.74 14.09 -1.68
C MET A 144 -21.61 15.36 -1.77
N LEU A 145 -21.50 16.16 -2.84
CA LEU A 145 -22.18 17.46 -2.95
C LEU A 145 -23.68 17.39 -2.65
N SER A 146 -24.38 16.40 -3.19
CA SER A 146 -25.83 16.24 -2.96
C SER A 146 -26.17 15.95 -1.50
N GLU A 147 -25.33 15.19 -0.81
CA GLU A 147 -25.52 14.87 0.62
C GLU A 147 -25.23 16.10 1.48
N ILE A 148 -24.19 16.86 1.12
CA ILE A 148 -23.82 18.13 1.77
C ILE A 148 -24.95 19.15 1.60
N GLU A 149 -25.48 19.32 0.39
CA GLU A 149 -26.60 20.23 0.11
C GLU A 149 -27.84 19.88 0.91
N LYS A 150 -28.18 18.58 0.98
CA LYS A 150 -29.31 18.10 1.78
C LYS A 150 -29.11 18.39 3.27
N TYR A 151 -27.92 18.10 3.80
CA TYR A 151 -27.60 18.39 5.19
C TYR A 151 -27.70 19.90 5.51
N GLU A 152 -27.21 20.77 4.63
CA GLU A 152 -27.30 22.23 4.82
C GLU A 152 -28.75 22.73 4.76
N GLN A 153 -29.59 22.18 3.87
CA GLN A 153 -31.02 22.49 3.83
C GLN A 153 -31.73 22.08 5.12
N ASP A 154 -31.48 20.87 5.60
CA ASP A 154 -32.05 20.34 6.84
C ASP A 154 -31.58 21.15 8.06
N ARG A 155 -30.32 21.62 8.06
CA ARG A 155 -29.77 22.48 9.13
C ARG A 155 -30.43 23.85 9.18
N VAL A 156 -30.72 24.46 8.03
CA VAL A 156 -31.40 25.78 7.96
C VAL A 156 -32.84 25.68 8.42
N ALA A 157 -33.52 24.55 8.17
CA ALA A 157 -34.90 24.31 8.60
C ALA A 157 -35.04 24.05 10.12
N ALA A 158 -33.94 23.85 10.85
CA ALA A 158 -33.91 23.55 12.28
C ALA A 158 -33.78 24.79 13.20
N PHE A 159 -33.83 26.01 12.64
CA PHE A 159 -33.89 27.28 13.36
C PHE A 159 -35.21 28.00 13.09
#